data_AF-A0A1T4P632-F1
#
_entry.id   AF-A0A1T4P632-F1
#
_cell.length_a   1.000
_cell.length_b   1.000
_cell.length_c   1.000
_cell.angle_alpha   90.00
_cell.angle_beta   90.00
_cell.angle_gamma   90.00
#
_symmetry.space_group_name_H-M   'P 1'
#
loop_
_entity.id
_entity.type
_entity.pdbx_description
1 polymer ?
#
loop_
_entity_poly.entity_id
_entity_poly.type
_entity_poly.pdbx_seq_one_letter_code
_entity_poly.pdbx_strand_id
1 'polypeptide(L)'
;MGRLENTEGFFYGYGIFETLKIINKEIFNSKNHYIRLKKSAEELDIKFILTYEKFLEICLNEIDKYNENLYVLKFILIKNGDNSQYFFYKREYKYNEEIYIKGFNLRISSIKKNETSKVVYYKTLNYLENILELKNSKNLGFDECIFLNTKGYVTEGATSNIFIVKNKIIYTPKISDGILEGTMRTLIIKKCMEKNIKIIEKSLSLEEVLNGDEVFLSNSLMGILKVNSIENKKFTSKFIENLKKIINL
;
A
#
# COMPACT_ATOMS: atom_id res chain seq x y z
N MET A 1 2.68 -24.17 -30.22
CA MET A 1 3.26 -23.91 -28.89
C MET A 1 4.09 -22.64 -29.01
N GLY A 2 3.58 -21.51 -28.52
CA GLY A 2 4.22 -20.19 -28.73
C GLY A 2 5.46 -20.03 -27.86
N ARG A 3 6.53 -19.45 -28.40
CA ARG A 3 7.67 -18.98 -27.60
C ARG A 3 7.30 -17.63 -26.99
N LEU A 4 7.34 -17.53 -25.66
CA LEU A 4 7.35 -16.24 -24.97
C LEU A 4 8.74 -15.63 -25.21
N GLU A 5 8.85 -14.78 -26.23
CA GLU A 5 10.08 -14.03 -26.48
C GLU A 5 10.19 -12.90 -25.47
N ASN A 6 11.30 -12.92 -24.72
CA ASN A 6 11.79 -11.95 -23.75
C ASN A 6 10.75 -11.38 -22.76
N THR A 7 10.56 -12.07 -21.63
CA THR A 7 9.63 -11.66 -20.57
C THR A 7 10.29 -11.71 -19.20
N GLU A 8 11.40 -10.99 -19.03
CA GLU A 8 12.05 -10.79 -17.71
C GLU A 8 11.03 -10.43 -16.62
N GLY A 9 9.99 -9.68 -16.99
CA GLY A 9 8.83 -9.42 -16.15
C GLY A 9 8.10 -10.66 -15.63
N PHE A 10 7.91 -11.68 -16.46
CA PHE A 10 7.26 -12.93 -16.09
C PHE A 10 8.22 -13.89 -15.38
N PHE A 11 9.43 -14.07 -15.90
CA PHE A 11 10.38 -15.06 -15.36
C PHE A 11 11.03 -14.63 -14.05
N TYR A 12 11.32 -13.34 -13.90
CA TYR A 12 12.07 -12.81 -12.76
C TYR A 12 11.28 -11.78 -11.95
N GLY A 13 10.00 -11.57 -12.28
CA GLY A 13 9.20 -10.53 -11.65
C GLY A 13 9.73 -9.12 -11.92
N TYR A 14 10.47 -8.92 -13.03
CA TYR A 14 11.04 -7.61 -13.40
C TYR A 14 9.94 -6.67 -13.90
N GLY A 15 9.17 -6.16 -12.95
CA GLY A 15 8.03 -5.30 -13.20
C GLY A 15 7.50 -4.68 -11.92
N ILE A 16 6.67 -3.68 -12.12
CA ILE A 16 6.01 -2.90 -11.09
C ILE A 16 4.51 -2.86 -11.36
N PHE A 17 3.73 -2.54 -10.35
CA PHE A 17 2.29 -2.42 -10.52
C PHE A 17 1.67 -1.35 -9.64
N GLU A 18 0.51 -0.88 -10.08
CA GLU A 18 -0.38 -0.03 -9.31
C GLU A 18 -1.74 -0.68 -9.10
N THR A 19 -2.35 -0.40 -7.95
CA THR A 19 -3.70 -0.87 -7.59
C THR A 19 -4.60 0.35 -7.45
N LEU A 20 -5.38 0.60 -8.50
CA LEU A 20 -6.21 1.79 -8.68
C LEU A 20 -7.63 1.51 -8.19
N LYS A 21 -8.13 2.33 -7.26
CA LYS A 21 -9.53 2.32 -6.85
C LYS A 21 -10.33 3.17 -7.83
N ILE A 22 -11.32 2.57 -8.48
CA ILE A 22 -12.18 3.25 -9.45
C ILE A 22 -13.50 3.60 -8.75
N ILE A 23 -13.90 4.86 -8.81
CA ILE A 23 -15.16 5.37 -8.27
C ILE A 23 -15.82 6.21 -9.37
N ASN A 24 -17.00 5.82 -9.83
CA ASN A 24 -17.76 6.54 -10.86
C ASN A 24 -16.89 6.91 -12.08
N LYS A 25 -16.17 5.92 -12.62
CA LYS A 25 -15.24 6.08 -13.77
C LYS A 25 -14.00 6.93 -13.50
N GLU A 26 -13.78 7.40 -12.28
CA GLU A 26 -12.59 8.15 -11.91
C GLU A 26 -11.59 7.31 -11.12
N ILE A 27 -10.31 7.59 -11.31
CA ILE A 27 -9.23 6.96 -10.56
C ILE A 27 -8.96 7.77 -9.30
N PHE A 28 -9.27 7.21 -8.14
CA PHE A 28 -8.97 7.84 -6.87
C PHE A 28 -7.45 8.01 -6.69
N ASN A 29 -7.01 9.21 -6.29
CA ASN A 29 -5.61 9.54 -6.00
C ASN A 29 -4.63 9.28 -7.18
N SER A 30 -5.13 9.40 -8.41
CA SER A 30 -4.43 9.07 -9.67
C SER A 30 -3.05 9.71 -9.81
N LYS A 31 -2.90 10.99 -9.45
CA LYS A 31 -1.62 11.70 -9.56
C LYS A 31 -0.51 11.05 -8.74
N ASN A 32 -0.81 10.64 -7.50
CA ASN A 32 0.16 9.97 -6.63
C ASN A 32 0.53 8.57 -7.15
N HIS A 33 -0.43 7.83 -7.72
CA HIS A 33 -0.16 6.56 -8.40
C HIS A 33 0.80 6.75 -9.57
N TYR A 34 0.56 7.74 -10.44
CA TYR A 34 1.44 8.04 -11.57
C TYR A 34 2.85 8.45 -11.11
N ILE A 35 2.97 9.36 -10.13
CA ILE A 35 4.28 9.82 -9.63
C ILE A 35 5.10 8.64 -9.13
N ARG A 36 4.50 7.75 -8.32
CA ARG A 36 5.20 6.57 -7.80
C ARG A 36 5.57 5.57 -8.89
N LEU A 37 4.65 5.30 -9.82
CA LEU A 37 4.90 4.40 -10.94
C LEU A 37 6.07 4.91 -11.79
N LYS A 38 6.07 6.20 -12.15
CA LYS A 38 7.13 6.84 -12.93
C LYS A 38 8.49 6.80 -12.22
N LYS A 39 8.53 7.19 -10.94
CA LYS A 39 9.75 7.12 -10.11
C LYS A 39 10.29 5.69 -10.03
N SER A 40 9.42 4.71 -9.78
CA SER A 40 9.82 3.30 -9.69
C SER A 40 10.33 2.77 -11.03
N ALA A 41 9.71 3.17 -12.14
CA ALA A 41 10.13 2.76 -13.48
C ALA A 41 11.51 3.31 -13.82
N GLU A 42 11.77 4.58 -13.51
CA GLU A 42 13.07 5.24 -13.71
C GLU A 42 14.18 4.59 -12.86
N GLU A 43 13.96 4.42 -11.56
CA GLU A 43 14.97 3.87 -10.64
C GLU A 43 15.25 2.37 -10.86
N LEU A 44 14.32 1.65 -11.50
CA LEU A 44 14.45 0.24 -11.83
C LEU A 44 14.74 -0.02 -13.31
N ASP A 45 15.11 0.99 -14.10
CA ASP A 45 15.42 0.81 -15.54
C ASP A 45 14.29 0.09 -16.34
N ILE A 46 13.04 0.47 -16.05
CA ILE A 46 11.86 0.04 -16.81
C ILE A 46 11.40 1.23 -17.64
N LYS A 47 11.45 1.10 -18.98
CA LYS A 47 11.04 2.17 -19.90
C LYS A 47 9.61 2.61 -19.61
N PHE A 48 9.41 3.88 -19.23
CA PHE A 48 8.08 4.46 -19.01
C PHE A 48 8.07 5.94 -19.41
N ILE A 49 7.68 6.20 -20.67
CA ILE A 49 7.80 7.53 -21.31
C ILE A 49 6.45 8.26 -21.34
N LEU A 50 5.42 7.69 -20.70
CA LEU A 50 4.09 8.30 -20.69
C LEU A 50 4.06 9.57 -19.84
N THR A 51 3.40 10.61 -20.35
CA THR A 51 2.99 11.75 -19.53
C THR A 51 1.85 11.34 -18.60
N TYR A 52 1.52 12.21 -17.63
CA TYR A 52 0.40 11.95 -16.73
C TYR A 52 -0.92 11.86 -17.49
N GLU A 53 -1.10 12.76 -18.46
CA GLU A 53 -2.30 12.87 -19.29
C GLU A 53 -2.44 11.61 -20.16
N LYS A 54 -1.36 11.13 -20.76
CA LYS A 54 -1.40 9.91 -21.57
C LYS A 54 -1.62 8.67 -20.72
N PHE A 55 -1.02 8.60 -19.53
CA PHE A 55 -1.30 7.54 -18.57
C PHE A 55 -2.79 7.50 -18.18
N LEU A 56 -3.38 8.66 -17.86
CA LEU A 56 -4.80 8.76 -17.55
C LEU A 56 -5.66 8.32 -18.73
N GLU A 57 -5.39 8.82 -19.93
CA GLU A 57 -6.12 8.46 -21.15
C GLU A 57 -6.15 6.94 -21.35
N ILE A 58 -4.99 6.27 -21.23
CA ILE A 58 -4.90 4.81 -21.38
C ILE A 58 -5.71 4.08 -20.30
N CYS A 59 -5.67 4.56 -19.05
CA CYS A 59 -6.44 3.95 -17.98
C CYS A 59 -7.95 4.18 -18.14
N LEU A 60 -8.36 5.38 -18.57
CA LEU A 60 -9.76 5.74 -18.81
C LEU A 60 -10.35 4.90 -19.95
N ASN A 61 -9.61 4.70 -21.05
CA ASN A 61 -10.01 3.82 -22.13
C ASN A 61 -10.24 2.36 -21.66
N GLU A 62 -9.48 1.89 -20.66
CA GLU A 62 -9.74 0.58 -20.05
C GLU A 62 -10.96 0.61 -19.14
N ILE A 63 -11.11 1.66 -18.34
CA ILE A 63 -12.23 1.88 -17.41
C ILE A 63 -13.57 1.97 -18.15
N ASP A 64 -13.57 2.50 -19.38
CA ASP A 64 -14.76 2.64 -20.22
C ASP A 64 -15.34 1.31 -20.71
N LYS A 65 -14.57 0.22 -20.63
CA LYS A 65 -15.03 -1.14 -20.97
C LYS A 65 -15.97 -1.75 -19.92
N TYR A 66 -16.11 -1.13 -18.75
CA TYR A 66 -16.82 -1.66 -17.59
C TYR A 66 -17.96 -0.75 -17.17
N ASN A 67 -19.06 -1.28 -16.62
CA ASN A 67 -20.23 -0.45 -16.26
C ASN A 67 -20.33 -0.19 -14.76
N GLU A 68 -19.53 -0.87 -13.94
CA GLU A 68 -19.61 -0.79 -12.49
C GLU A 68 -19.05 0.54 -11.96
N ASN A 69 -19.71 1.06 -10.93
CA ASN A 69 -19.31 2.33 -10.30
C ASN A 69 -18.15 2.18 -9.32
N LEU A 70 -17.92 1.00 -8.76
CA LEU A 70 -16.87 0.76 -7.77
C LEU A 70 -16.18 -0.57 -8.03
N TYR A 71 -14.90 -0.51 -8.39
CA TYR A 71 -14.06 -1.69 -8.59
C TYR A 71 -12.58 -1.33 -8.48
N VAL A 72 -11.72 -2.32 -8.68
CA VAL A 72 -10.27 -2.14 -8.64
C VAL A 72 -9.68 -2.49 -10.00
N LEU A 73 -8.87 -1.58 -10.53
CA LEU A 73 -8.08 -1.81 -11.72
C LEU A 73 -6.60 -1.91 -11.35
N LYS A 74 -5.95 -3.03 -11.69
CA LYS A 74 -4.51 -3.18 -11.51
C LYS A 74 -3.82 -2.81 -12.82
N PHE A 75 -2.93 -1.81 -12.77
CA PHE A 75 -2.02 -1.48 -13.87
C PHE A 75 -0.70 -2.20 -13.61
N ILE A 76 -0.23 -3.04 -14.53
CA ILE A 76 1.02 -3.79 -14.40
C ILE A 76 1.95 -3.31 -15.49
N LEU A 77 3.21 -3.00 -15.17
CA LEU A 77 4.26 -2.65 -16.11
C LEU A 77 5.42 -3.62 -15.95
N ILE A 78 5.84 -4.26 -17.03
CA ILE A 78 6.95 -5.22 -17.03
C ILE A 78 8.05 -4.80 -18.01
N LYS A 79 9.30 -5.15 -17.68
CA LYS A 79 10.42 -5.08 -18.61
C LYS A 79 10.33 -6.20 -19.65
N ASN A 80 10.64 -5.85 -20.89
CA ASN A 80 10.76 -6.75 -22.04
C ASN A 80 11.97 -6.27 -22.88
N GLY A 81 13.17 -6.74 -22.52
CA GLY A 81 14.41 -6.26 -23.11
C GLY A 81 14.58 -4.75 -22.91
N ASP A 82 14.87 -4.04 -24.01
CA ASP A 82 14.99 -2.57 -24.01
C ASP A 82 13.65 -1.83 -24.01
N ASN A 83 12.54 -2.57 -23.97
CA ASN A 83 11.18 -2.02 -23.95
C ASN A 83 10.42 -2.44 -22.69
N SER A 84 9.17 -1.99 -22.61
CA SER A 84 8.24 -2.32 -21.54
C SER A 84 6.89 -2.72 -22.12
N GLN A 85 6.15 -3.55 -21.41
CA GLN A 85 4.76 -3.85 -21.71
C GLN A 85 3.89 -3.57 -20.48
N TYR A 86 2.65 -3.15 -20.71
CA TYR A 86 1.68 -2.97 -19.64
C TYR A 86 0.42 -3.80 -19.85
N PHE A 87 -0.21 -4.15 -18.73
CA PHE A 87 -1.42 -4.95 -18.68
C PHE A 87 -2.40 -4.38 -17.67
N PHE A 88 -3.67 -4.66 -17.91
CA PHE A 88 -4.74 -4.36 -16.98
C PHE A 88 -5.33 -5.65 -16.41
N TYR A 89 -5.69 -5.60 -15.14
CA TYR A 89 -6.47 -6.66 -14.50
C TYR A 89 -7.54 -6.04 -13.59
N LYS A 90 -8.81 -6.25 -13.97
CA LYS A 90 -9.96 -5.86 -13.16
C LYS A 90 -10.23 -6.88 -12.06
N ARG A 91 -10.58 -6.40 -10.87
CA ARG A 91 -11.11 -7.21 -9.78
C ARG A 91 -12.12 -6.43 -8.94
N GLU A 92 -12.90 -7.15 -8.16
CA GLU A 92 -13.89 -6.56 -7.24
C GLU A 92 -13.22 -5.77 -6.10
N TYR A 93 -13.92 -4.73 -5.66
CA TYR A 93 -13.59 -4.01 -4.44
C TYR A 93 -14.15 -4.76 -3.23
N LYS A 94 -13.30 -5.06 -2.24
CA LYS A 94 -13.62 -6.03 -1.17
C LYS A 94 -13.82 -5.43 0.23
N TYR A 95 -13.65 -4.12 0.41
CA TYR A 95 -13.75 -3.47 1.72
C TYR A 95 -15.16 -2.91 1.93
N ASN A 96 -15.98 -3.61 2.71
CA ASN A 96 -17.35 -3.18 3.06
C ASN A 96 -17.40 -2.55 4.47
N GLU A 97 -18.57 -2.03 4.86
CA GLU A 97 -18.78 -1.40 6.18
C GLU A 97 -18.47 -2.34 7.35
N GLU A 98 -18.79 -3.62 7.21
CA GLU A 98 -18.51 -4.64 8.23
C GLU A 98 -17.02 -4.72 8.55
N ILE A 99 -16.14 -4.67 7.54
CA ILE A 99 -14.70 -4.65 7.74
C ILE A 99 -14.26 -3.39 8.50
N TYR A 100 -14.85 -2.23 8.21
CA TYR A 100 -14.52 -0.99 8.91
C TYR A 100 -15.01 -0.98 10.37
N ILE A 101 -16.19 -1.56 10.64
CA ILE A 101 -16.73 -1.72 11.99
C ILE A 101 -15.90 -2.73 12.77
N LYS A 102 -15.62 -3.89 12.17
CA LYS A 102 -14.82 -4.96 12.77
C LYS A 102 -13.42 -4.45 13.07
N GLY A 103 -12.73 -3.79 12.14
CA GLY A 103 -11.30 -3.49 12.23
C GLY A 103 -10.43 -4.72 12.00
N PHE A 104 -9.11 -4.54 11.96
CA PHE A 104 -8.14 -5.63 11.77
C PHE A 104 -7.46 -6.05 13.07
N ASN A 105 -7.22 -7.35 13.21
CA ASN A 105 -6.31 -7.93 14.18
C ASN A 105 -5.01 -8.32 13.48
N LEU A 106 -3.88 -7.90 14.02
CA LEU A 106 -2.58 -8.05 13.37
C LEU A 106 -1.71 -9.07 14.08
N ARG A 107 -1.01 -9.88 13.28
CA ARG A 107 0.09 -10.74 13.74
C ARG A 107 1.43 -10.02 13.57
N ILE A 108 2.37 -10.27 14.46
CA ILE A 108 3.77 -9.88 14.27
C ILE A 108 4.45 -10.97 13.44
N SER A 109 4.95 -10.61 12.26
CA SER A 109 5.71 -11.55 11.44
C SER A 109 7.08 -11.85 12.08
N SER A 110 7.49 -13.12 12.05
CA SER A 110 8.86 -13.53 12.37
C SER A 110 9.84 -13.16 11.26
N ILE A 111 9.36 -12.95 10.03
CA ILE A 111 10.16 -12.53 8.88
C ILE A 111 10.53 -11.05 9.04
N LYS A 112 11.79 -10.73 8.73
CA LYS A 112 12.31 -9.37 8.78
C LYS A 112 12.45 -8.80 7.38
N LYS A 113 11.98 -7.57 7.18
CA LYS A 113 12.25 -6.81 5.96
C LYS A 113 13.70 -6.35 5.97
N ASN A 114 14.42 -6.62 4.90
CA ASN A 114 15.77 -6.10 4.74
C ASN A 114 15.71 -4.69 4.17
N GLU A 115 15.96 -3.68 5.00
CA GLU A 115 15.98 -2.28 4.57
C GLU A 115 17.17 -1.96 3.64
N THR A 116 18.18 -2.83 3.55
CA THR A 116 19.25 -2.67 2.54
C THR A 116 18.85 -3.22 1.17
N SER A 117 17.74 -3.97 1.07
CA SER A 117 17.23 -4.47 -0.20
C SER A 117 16.50 -3.36 -0.94
N LYS A 118 16.89 -3.10 -2.19
CA LYS A 118 16.21 -2.09 -3.02
C LYS A 118 14.74 -2.40 -3.24
N VAL A 119 14.36 -3.69 -3.27
CA VAL A 119 13.01 -4.13 -3.66
C VAL A 119 11.93 -3.69 -2.67
N VAL A 120 12.25 -3.50 -1.39
CA VAL A 120 11.25 -3.17 -0.36
C VAL A 120 10.64 -1.77 -0.52
N TYR A 121 11.32 -0.90 -1.28
CA TYR A 121 10.87 0.47 -1.52
C TYR A 121 9.94 0.62 -2.73
N TYR A 122 9.78 -0.42 -3.55
CA TYR A 122 9.01 -0.38 -4.79
C TYR A 122 7.89 -1.40 -4.82
N LYS A 123 6.80 -1.06 -5.52
CA LYS A 123 5.66 -1.95 -5.70
C LYS A 123 5.89 -2.95 -6.83
N THR A 124 6.87 -3.83 -6.64
CA THR A 124 7.30 -4.79 -7.67
C THR A 124 6.41 -6.02 -7.74
N LEU A 125 6.57 -6.83 -8.80
CA LEU A 125 5.91 -8.14 -8.91
C LEU A 125 6.48 -9.20 -7.94
N ASN A 126 7.59 -8.91 -7.25
CA ASN A 126 8.23 -9.79 -6.26
C ASN A 126 7.53 -9.74 -4.89
N TYR A 127 6.22 -10.02 -4.89
CA TYR A 127 5.35 -9.87 -3.72
C TYR A 127 5.12 -11.19 -2.96
N LEU A 128 5.80 -12.27 -3.34
CA LEU A 128 5.54 -13.63 -2.83
C LEU A 128 5.64 -13.71 -1.30
N GLU A 129 6.70 -13.15 -0.71
CA GLU A 129 6.89 -13.12 0.75
C GLU A 129 5.70 -12.45 1.47
N ASN A 130 5.29 -11.26 1.01
CA ASN A 130 4.14 -10.55 1.56
C ASN A 130 2.86 -11.38 1.47
N ILE A 131 2.61 -12.06 0.34
CA ILE A 131 1.41 -12.88 0.15
C ILE A 131 1.43 -14.13 1.03
N LEU A 132 2.58 -14.79 1.16
CA LEU A 132 2.74 -15.95 2.04
C LEU A 132 2.51 -15.58 3.50
N GLU A 133 3.08 -14.47 3.96
CA GLU A 133 2.90 -14.01 5.34
C GLU A 133 1.49 -13.51 5.63
N LEU A 134 0.82 -12.88 4.66
CA LEU A 134 -0.60 -12.55 4.77
C LEU A 134 -1.46 -13.81 4.87
N LYS A 135 -1.19 -14.83 4.06
CA LYS A 135 -1.90 -16.12 4.10
C LYS A 135 -1.67 -16.82 5.45
N ASN A 136 -0.43 -16.83 5.93
CA ASN A 136 -0.07 -17.39 7.22
C ASN A 136 -0.84 -16.71 8.37
N SER A 137 -0.88 -15.37 8.39
CA SER A 137 -1.68 -14.61 9.37
C SER A 137 -3.15 -15.00 9.36
N LYS A 138 -3.75 -15.13 8.16
CA LYS A 138 -5.15 -15.55 8.01
C LYS A 138 -5.42 -16.95 8.55
N ASN A 139 -4.51 -17.89 8.30
CA ASN A 139 -4.62 -19.25 8.83
C ASN A 139 -4.56 -19.28 10.37
N LEU A 140 -3.92 -18.29 10.99
CA LEU A 140 -3.80 -18.13 12.44
C LEU A 140 -4.91 -17.24 13.04
N GLY A 141 -5.92 -16.84 12.24
CA GLY A 141 -7.05 -16.04 12.72
C GLY A 141 -6.83 -14.52 12.75
N PHE A 142 -5.71 -14.04 12.18
CA PHE A 142 -5.42 -12.61 12.03
C PHE A 142 -5.83 -12.10 10.64
N ASP A 143 -6.11 -10.81 10.51
CA ASP A 143 -6.53 -10.22 9.23
C ASP A 143 -5.33 -9.78 8.37
N GLU A 144 -4.23 -9.36 9.01
CA GLU A 144 -2.99 -8.94 8.37
C GLU A 144 -1.76 -9.20 9.29
N CYS A 145 -0.54 -9.05 8.79
CA CYS A 145 0.67 -9.01 9.62
C CYS A 145 1.32 -7.62 9.59
N ILE A 146 2.19 -7.36 10.56
CA ILE A 146 3.20 -6.30 10.52
C ILE A 146 4.59 -6.89 10.49
N PHE A 147 5.49 -6.25 9.75
CA PHE A 147 6.90 -6.62 9.66
C PHE A 147 7.77 -5.68 10.49
N LEU A 148 8.88 -6.21 10.97
CA LEU A 148 10.01 -5.43 11.47
C LEU A 148 11.14 -5.51 10.44
N ASN A 149 12.01 -4.51 10.41
CA ASN A 149 13.25 -4.59 9.64
C ASN A 149 14.36 -5.33 10.42
N THR A 150 15.52 -5.49 9.78
CA THR A 150 16.67 -6.18 10.39
C THR A 150 17.26 -5.47 11.61
N LYS A 151 16.95 -4.17 11.76
CA LYS A 151 17.31 -3.33 12.93
C LYS A 151 16.29 -3.38 14.06
N GLY A 152 15.18 -4.10 13.90
CA GLY A 152 14.14 -4.25 14.92
C GLY A 152 13.09 -3.12 14.93
N TYR A 153 13.10 -2.20 13.96
CA TYR A 153 12.06 -1.18 13.82
C TYR A 153 10.87 -1.71 13.03
N VAL A 154 9.66 -1.27 13.38
CA VAL A 154 8.43 -1.57 12.64
C VAL A 154 8.49 -0.92 11.27
N THR A 155 8.04 -1.65 10.25
CA THR A 155 8.04 -1.22 8.84
C THR A 155 6.61 -1.01 8.36
N GLU A 156 6.01 -2.03 7.76
CA GLU A 156 4.69 -1.98 7.17
C GLU A 156 4.00 -3.33 7.32
N GLY A 157 2.74 -3.43 6.89
CA GLY A 157 2.05 -4.70 6.78
C GLY A 157 2.30 -5.40 5.44
N ALA A 158 1.70 -6.57 5.24
CA ALA A 158 1.79 -7.28 3.97
C ALA A 158 1.27 -6.46 2.78
N THR A 159 0.18 -5.71 2.97
CA THR A 159 -0.45 -4.94 1.89
C THR A 159 -0.80 -3.51 2.29
N SER A 160 -0.16 -2.97 3.32
CA SER A 160 -0.54 -1.71 3.96
C SER A 160 0.63 -1.01 4.66
N ASN A 161 0.56 0.32 4.80
CA ASN A 161 1.42 1.05 5.73
C ASN A 161 0.75 1.17 7.11
N ILE A 162 1.54 1.35 8.17
CA ILE A 162 1.07 1.46 9.56
C ILE A 162 1.25 2.87 10.13
N PHE A 163 0.31 3.27 10.98
CA PHE A 163 0.29 4.53 11.72
C PHE A 163 -0.13 4.30 13.17
N ILE A 164 0.46 5.08 14.07
CA ILE A 164 0.25 4.98 15.50
C ILE A 164 -0.16 6.36 16.01
N VAL A 165 -1.20 6.41 16.82
CA VAL A 165 -1.60 7.62 17.54
C VAL A 165 -1.09 7.51 18.96
N LYS A 166 -0.31 8.51 19.40
CA LYS A 166 0.10 8.65 20.80
C LYS A 166 -0.04 10.09 21.24
N ASN A 167 -0.81 10.34 22.30
CA ASN A 167 -1.10 11.69 22.81
C ASN A 167 -1.61 12.63 21.71
N LYS A 168 -2.53 12.14 20.87
CA LYS A 168 -3.11 12.86 19.70
C LYS A 168 -2.09 13.25 18.61
N ILE A 169 -0.87 12.73 18.66
CA ILE A 169 0.14 12.88 17.61
C ILE A 169 0.18 11.59 16.80
N ILE A 170 0.19 11.72 15.48
CA ILE A 170 0.30 10.58 14.56
C ILE A 170 1.79 10.31 14.30
N TYR A 171 2.19 9.06 14.37
CA TYR A 171 3.52 8.59 14.00
C TYR A 171 3.40 7.53 12.91
N THR A 172 4.35 7.49 12.00
CA THR A 172 4.47 6.42 10.99
C THR A 172 5.95 6.14 10.73
N PRO A 173 6.33 4.89 10.40
CA PRO A 173 7.71 4.56 10.05
C PRO A 173 8.25 5.46 8.95
N LYS A 174 9.53 5.84 9.05
CA LYS A 174 10.20 6.63 8.00
C LYS A 174 10.47 5.73 6.79
N ILE A 175 10.52 6.31 5.59
CA ILE A 175 10.77 5.53 4.36
C ILE A 175 12.03 4.68 4.49
N SER A 176 13.12 5.23 5.03
CA SER A 176 14.40 4.54 5.19
C SER A 176 14.40 3.34 6.14
N ASP A 177 13.30 3.05 6.84
CA ASP A 177 13.13 1.79 7.58
C ASP A 177 12.84 0.59 6.67
N GLY A 178 12.67 0.79 5.36
CA GLY A 178 12.42 -0.29 4.40
C GLY A 178 10.94 -0.49 4.11
N ILE A 179 10.20 0.60 3.88
CA ILE A 179 8.76 0.57 3.58
C ILE A 179 8.46 1.10 2.19
N LEU A 180 7.33 0.66 1.63
CA LEU A 180 6.78 1.25 0.42
C LEU A 180 6.24 2.65 0.72
N GLU A 181 6.62 3.63 -0.11
CA GLU A 181 6.02 4.97 -0.09
C GLU A 181 4.56 4.89 -0.61
N GLY A 182 3.62 4.61 0.29
CA GLY A 182 2.22 4.42 -0.04
C GLY A 182 1.57 5.69 -0.61
N THR A 183 0.79 5.56 -1.69
CA THR A 183 0.02 6.70 -2.24
C THR A 183 -1.02 7.21 -1.24
N MET A 184 -1.66 6.30 -0.50
CA MET A 184 -2.59 6.66 0.58
C MET A 184 -1.84 7.27 1.77
N ARG A 185 -0.69 6.72 2.16
CA ARG A 185 0.19 7.30 3.21
C ARG A 185 0.56 8.74 2.89
N THR A 186 0.99 9.00 1.66
CA THR A 186 1.34 10.34 1.16
C THR A 186 0.15 11.30 1.26
N LEU A 187 -1.04 10.83 0.85
CA LEU A 187 -2.27 11.62 0.93
C LEU A 187 -2.67 11.92 2.38
N ILE A 188 -2.57 10.93 3.29
CA ILE A 188 -2.86 11.11 4.72
C ILE A 188 -1.92 12.14 5.34
N ILE A 189 -0.61 12.05 5.10
CA ILE A 189 0.37 13.01 5.61
C ILE A 189 0.05 14.42 5.13
N LYS A 190 -0.14 14.59 3.80
CA LYS A 190 -0.50 15.87 3.20
C LYS A 190 -1.75 16.48 3.86
N LYS A 191 -2.83 15.71 3.97
CA LYS A 191 -4.08 16.21 4.53
C LYS A 191 -4.00 16.48 6.03
N CYS A 192 -3.20 15.72 6.78
CA CYS A 192 -2.93 16.02 8.19
C CYS A 192 -2.25 17.37 8.33
N MET A 193 -1.22 17.65 7.50
CA MET A 193 -0.53 18.94 7.49
C MET A 193 -1.47 20.10 7.13
N GLU A 194 -2.31 19.95 6.10
CA GLU A 194 -3.32 20.95 5.71
C GLU A 194 -4.33 21.26 6.83
N LYS A 195 -4.57 20.29 7.73
CA LYS A 195 -5.48 20.42 8.88
C LYS A 195 -4.78 20.70 10.20
N ASN A 196 -3.47 21.01 10.17
CA ASN A 196 -2.65 21.25 11.37
C ASN A 196 -2.66 20.07 12.37
N ILE A 197 -2.84 18.84 11.88
CA ILE A 197 -2.72 17.62 12.67
C ILE A 197 -1.25 17.21 12.68
N LYS A 198 -0.65 17.12 13.87
CA LYS A 198 0.75 16.75 14.02
C LYS A 198 0.97 15.30 13.60
N ILE A 199 1.78 15.12 12.57
CA ILE A 199 2.21 13.82 12.05
C ILE A 199 3.73 13.79 11.93
N ILE A 200 4.36 12.71 12.41
CA ILE A 200 5.82 12.57 12.47
C ILE A 200 6.24 11.25 11.83
N GLU A 201 7.15 11.34 10.87
CA GLU A 201 7.86 10.19 10.31
C GLU A 201 9.08 9.90 11.18
N LYS A 202 9.12 8.73 11.83
CA LYS A 202 10.28 8.29 12.63
C LYS A 202 10.38 6.77 12.65
N SER A 203 11.56 6.26 12.96
CA SER A 203 11.70 4.84 13.30
C SER A 203 10.96 4.55 14.59
N LEU A 204 10.19 3.46 14.59
CA LEU A 204 9.32 3.05 15.70
C LEU A 204 9.74 1.67 16.17
N SER A 205 10.08 1.54 17.44
CA SER A 205 10.23 0.22 18.05
C SER A 205 8.87 -0.48 18.15
N LEU A 206 8.87 -1.81 18.22
CA LEU A 206 7.63 -2.55 18.46
C LEU A 206 6.97 -2.13 19.79
N GLU A 207 7.77 -1.87 20.82
CA GLU A 207 7.27 -1.40 22.12
C GLU A 207 6.55 -0.04 22.00
N GLU A 208 7.09 0.92 21.23
CA GLU A 208 6.44 2.20 20.99
C GLU A 208 5.09 2.02 20.29
N VAL A 209 5.00 1.10 19.33
CA VAL A 209 3.73 0.77 18.65
C VAL A 209 2.73 0.14 19.61
N LEU A 210 3.17 -0.84 20.42
CA LEU A 210 2.31 -1.53 21.39
C LEU A 210 1.84 -0.62 22.54
N ASN A 211 2.61 0.42 22.86
CA ASN A 211 2.26 1.45 23.83
C ASN A 211 1.49 2.64 23.22
N GLY A 212 1.19 2.59 21.92
CA GLY A 212 0.30 3.53 21.24
C GLY A 212 -1.12 3.52 21.82
N ASP A 213 -1.82 4.65 21.73
CA ASP A 213 -3.22 4.76 22.18
C ASP A 213 -4.16 4.11 21.14
N GLU A 214 -3.84 4.31 19.85
CA GLU A 214 -4.57 3.76 18.72
C GLU A 214 -3.61 3.40 17.58
N VAL A 215 -3.98 2.41 16.76
CA VAL A 215 -3.22 2.00 15.57
C VAL A 215 -4.16 1.90 14.38
N PHE A 216 -3.69 2.32 13.21
CA PHE A 216 -4.41 2.10 11.95
C PHE A 216 -3.47 1.73 10.82
N LEU A 217 -4.05 1.07 9.83
CA LEU A 217 -3.41 0.72 8.58
C LEU A 217 -3.95 1.59 7.45
N SER A 218 -3.16 1.72 6.37
CA SER A 218 -3.64 2.36 5.16
C SER A 218 -3.12 1.71 3.88
N ASN A 219 -3.96 1.70 2.85
CA ASN A 219 -3.58 1.44 1.46
C ASN A 219 -4.57 2.13 0.51
N SER A 220 -4.31 2.10 -0.80
CA SER A 220 -5.13 2.81 -1.80
C SER A 220 -6.59 2.35 -1.86
N LEU A 221 -6.89 1.13 -1.42
CA LEU A 221 -8.24 0.57 -1.46
C LEU A 221 -9.01 0.89 -0.18
N MET A 222 -8.44 0.52 0.97
CA MET A 222 -9.12 0.62 2.26
C MET A 222 -9.14 2.03 2.84
N GLY A 223 -8.30 2.94 2.36
CA GLY A 223 -8.16 4.25 2.99
C GLY A 223 -7.50 4.09 4.36
N ILE A 224 -8.20 4.51 5.42
CA ILE A 224 -7.79 4.29 6.81
C ILE A 224 -8.61 3.13 7.38
N LEU A 225 -7.94 2.17 8.01
CA LEU A 225 -8.58 1.04 8.67
C LEU A 225 -8.04 0.86 10.09
N LYS A 226 -8.94 0.88 11.08
CA LYS A 226 -8.55 0.74 12.49
C LYS A 226 -7.99 -0.66 12.77
N VAL A 227 -7.08 -0.72 13.72
CA VAL A 227 -6.53 -1.97 14.25
C VAL A 227 -7.08 -2.18 15.65
N ASN A 228 -7.74 -3.30 15.89
CA ASN A 228 -8.28 -3.60 17.22
C ASN A 228 -7.23 -4.24 18.11
N SER A 229 -6.38 -5.08 17.54
CA SER A 229 -5.29 -5.71 18.28
C SER A 229 -4.06 -5.97 17.43
N ILE A 230 -2.91 -6.00 18.10
CA ILE A 230 -1.68 -6.61 17.60
C ILE A 230 -1.37 -7.74 18.58
N GLU A 231 -1.42 -8.99 18.11
CA GLU A 231 -1.42 -10.17 18.96
C GLU A 231 -2.46 -10.02 20.09
N ASN A 232 -2.02 -10.11 21.34
CA ASN A 232 -2.86 -10.00 22.53
C ASN A 232 -3.11 -8.54 22.99
N LYS A 233 -2.41 -7.55 22.42
CA LYS A 233 -2.56 -6.15 22.82
C LYS A 233 -3.71 -5.50 22.07
N LYS A 234 -4.71 -5.00 22.80
CA LYS A 234 -5.87 -4.29 22.25
C LYS A 234 -5.66 -2.77 22.20
N PHE A 235 -6.31 -2.12 21.25
CA PHE A 235 -6.28 -0.68 21.00
C PHE A 235 -7.67 -0.08 20.97
N THR A 236 -7.76 1.25 21.17
CA THR A 236 -8.98 2.03 20.95
C THR A 236 -8.98 2.66 19.55
N SER A 237 -10.06 3.35 19.14
CA SER A 237 -10.18 3.91 17.78
C SER A 237 -10.87 5.29 17.69
N LYS A 238 -11.00 6.01 18.81
CA LYS A 238 -11.83 7.23 18.88
C LYS A 238 -11.22 8.39 18.10
N PHE A 239 -9.91 8.56 18.14
CA PHE A 239 -9.19 9.56 17.36
C PHE A 239 -9.24 9.21 15.87
N ILE A 240 -9.00 7.96 15.51
CA ILE A 240 -9.00 7.49 14.10
C ILE A 240 -10.38 7.69 13.44
N GLU A 241 -11.47 7.40 14.15
CA GLU A 241 -12.83 7.60 13.65
C GLU A 241 -13.13 9.08 13.35
N ASN A 242 -12.59 9.99 14.16
CA ASN A 242 -12.67 11.42 13.90
C ASN A 242 -11.72 11.87 12.79
N LEU A 243 -10.52 11.29 12.72
CA LEU A 243 -9.50 11.63 11.73
C LEU A 243 -10.05 11.51 10.31
N LYS A 244 -10.71 10.40 9.98
CA LYS A 244 -11.33 10.15 8.66
C LYS A 244 -12.22 11.31 8.21
N LYS A 245 -13.07 11.79 9.13
CA LYS A 245 -13.99 12.91 8.88
C LYS A 245 -13.22 14.22 8.67
N ILE A 246 -12.21 14.50 9.49
CA ILE A 246 -11.46 15.76 9.44
C ILE A 246 -10.66 15.89 8.15
N ILE A 247 -10.08 14.79 7.68
CA ILE A 247 -9.25 14.79 6.47
C ILE A 247 -10.03 14.38 5.22
N ASN A 248 -11.35 14.24 5.27
CA ASN A 248 -12.19 13.88 4.11
C ASN A 248 -11.65 12.64 3.35
N LEU A 249 -11.37 11.55 4.08
CA LEU A 249 -10.91 10.26 3.53
C LEU A 249 -11.77 9.10 4.01
#